data_AF-A0A286TYD5-F1
#
_entry.id   AF-A0A286TYD5-F1
#
_cell.length_a   1.000
_cell.length_b   1.000
_cell.length_c   1.000
_cell.angle_alpha   90.00
_cell.angle_beta   90.00
_cell.angle_gamma   90.00
#
_symmetry.space_group_name_H-M   'P 1'
#
loop_
_entity.id
_entity.type
_entity.pdbx_description
1 polymer ?
#
loop_
_entity_poly.entity_id
_entity_poly.type
_entity_poly.pdbx_seq_one_letter_code
_entity_poly.pdbx_strand_id
1 'polypeptide(L)' 'MCVKGRKGNEGRDMAIYLSRKYAINTCDEIGEHFGGIRPSAVSLGSRRVKDRLKTDKAFKKLVRQLESDVRDFNN' A
#
# COMPACT_ATOMS: atom_id res chain seq x y z
N MET A 1 15.62 2.35 -6.21
CA MET A 1 15.78 0.89 -6.11
C MET A 1 15.28 0.40 -4.76
N CYS A 2 14.24 -0.44 -4.74
CA CYS A 2 13.62 -0.98 -3.52
C CYS A 2 14.40 -2.20 -3.01
N VAL A 3 15.20 -2.02 -1.96
CA VAL A 3 16.08 -3.07 -1.40
C VAL A 3 15.33 -3.87 -0.32
N LYS A 4 15.47 -5.20 -0.34
CA LYS A 4 14.92 -6.12 0.69
C LYS A 4 15.54 -5.78 2.06
N GLY A 5 14.71 -5.47 3.06
CA GLY A 5 15.14 -5.28 4.46
C GLY A 5 15.26 -3.83 4.97
N ARG A 6 15.01 -2.79 4.15
CA ARG A 6 15.01 -1.40 4.65
C ARG A 6 13.68 -1.00 5.30
N LYS A 7 13.75 -0.54 6.56
CA LYS A 7 12.68 0.16 7.28
C LYS A 7 12.40 1.48 6.55
N GLY A 8 11.14 1.75 6.16
CA GLY A 8 10.74 3.03 5.57
C GLY A 8 10.53 3.04 4.05
N ASN A 9 10.16 1.91 3.44
CA ASN A 9 9.88 1.87 2.01
C ASN A 9 8.44 2.33 1.73
N GLU A 10 8.21 3.65 1.79
CA GLU A 10 6.88 4.28 1.70
C GLU A 10 6.11 3.88 0.44
N GLY A 11 6.79 3.80 -0.70
CA GLY A 11 6.18 3.35 -1.96
C GLY A 11 5.65 1.92 -1.89
N ARG A 12 6.34 1.05 -1.15
CA ARG A 12 5.91 -0.34 -0.95
C ARG A 12 4.71 -0.44 -0.01
N ASP A 13 4.74 0.32 1.08
CA ASP A 13 3.62 0.37 2.03
C ASP A 13 2.36 0.92 1.34
N MET A 14 2.51 1.95 0.48
CA MET A 14 1.41 2.49 -0.34
C MET A 14 0.88 1.47 -1.35
N ALA A 15 1.76 0.78 -2.07
CA ALA A 15 1.35 -0.25 -3.03
C ALA A 15 0.56 -1.37 -2.32
N ILE A 16 1.02 -1.83 -1.15
CA ILE A 16 0.31 -2.80 -0.32
C ILE A 16 -1.07 -2.28 0.10
N TYR A 17 -1.16 -1.02 0.53
CA TYR A 17 -2.44 -0.41 0.91
C TYR A 17 -3.43 -0.34 -0.26
N LEU A 18 -2.96 0.08 -1.44
CA LEU A 18 -3.79 0.15 -2.65
C LEU A 18 -4.24 -1.24 -3.11
N SER A 19 -3.32 -2.21 -3.16
CA SER A 19 -3.67 -3.60 -3.48
C SER A 19 -4.73 -4.14 -2.54
N ARG A 20 -4.65 -3.86 -1.23
CA ARG A 20 -5.66 -4.30 -0.27
C ARG A 20 -7.00 -3.56 -0.39
N LYS A 21 -6.99 -2.33 -0.91
CA LYS A 21 -8.19 -1.49 -1.03
C LYS A 21 -8.96 -1.76 -2.31
N TYR A 22 -8.26 -2.07 -3.41
CA TYR A 22 -8.86 -2.24 -4.73
C TYR A 22 -8.84 -3.67 -5.24
N ALA A 23 -7.93 -4.53 -4.79
CA ALA A 23 -7.96 -5.95 -5.13
C ALA A 23 -8.79 -6.72 -4.09
N ILE A 24 -9.60 -7.66 -4.55
CA ILE A 24 -10.34 -8.62 -3.71
C ILE A 24 -9.38 -9.78 -3.34
N ASN A 25 -8.17 -9.44 -2.89
CA ASN A 25 -7.13 -10.40 -2.60
C ASN A 25 -6.89 -10.47 -1.09
N THR A 26 -6.59 -11.67 -0.61
CA THR A 26 -6.25 -11.92 0.79
C THR A 26 -4.88 -11.34 1.14
N CYS A 27 -4.61 -11.14 2.43
CA CYS A 27 -3.31 -10.63 2.88
C CYS A 27 -2.15 -11.58 2.53
N ASP A 28 -2.44 -12.89 2.44
CA ASP A 28 -1.49 -13.91 2.00
C ASP A 28 -1.15 -13.73 0.52
N GLU A 29 -2.15 -13.63 -0.36
CA GLU A 29 -1.93 -13.41 -1.80
C GLU A 29 -1.20 -12.11 -2.09
N ILE A 30 -1.58 -11.03 -1.40
CA ILE A 30 -0.85 -9.75 -1.48
C ILE A 30 0.61 -9.98 -1.03
N GLY A 31 0.83 -10.71 0.05
CA GLY A 31 2.17 -11.02 0.53
C GLY A 31 3.05 -11.73 -0.51
N GLU A 32 2.48 -12.72 -1.21
CA GLU A 32 3.11 -13.42 -2.33
C GLU A 32 3.48 -12.45 -3.46
N HIS A 33 2.56 -11.61 -3.91
CA HIS A 33 2.82 -10.62 -4.98
C HIS A 33 3.94 -9.63 -4.63
N PHE A 34 4.11 -9.29 -3.35
CA PHE A 34 5.17 -8.40 -2.90
C PHE A 34 6.50 -9.14 -2.64
N GLY A 35 6.66 -10.40 -3.03
CA GLY A 35 7.90 -11.18 -2.88
C GLY A 35 7.90 -12.07 -1.64
N GLY A 36 6.77 -12.73 -1.37
CA GLY A 36 6.62 -13.69 -0.27
C GLY A 36 6.71 -13.05 1.12
N ILE A 37 6.21 -11.82 1.29
CA ILE A 37 6.18 -11.21 2.63
C ILE A 37 5.05 -11.79 3.47
N ARG A 38 5.29 -11.88 4.77
CA ARG A 38 4.28 -12.37 5.70
C ARG A 38 3.02 -11.49 5.69
N PRO A 39 1.82 -12.08 5.87
CA PRO A 39 0.56 -11.34 5.94
C PRO A 39 0.54 -10.28 7.06
N SER A 40 1.27 -10.53 8.14
CA SER A 40 1.46 -9.59 9.24
C SER A 40 2.22 -8.33 8.79
N ALA A 41 3.20 -8.47 7.90
CA ALA A 41 3.94 -7.34 7.32
C ALA A 41 3.05 -6.53 6.37
N VAL A 42 2.19 -7.21 5.59
CA VAL A 42 1.17 -6.57 4.74
C VAL A 42 0.23 -5.73 5.61
N SER A 43 -0.31 -6.31 6.68
CA SER A 43 -1.21 -5.61 7.60
C SER A 43 -0.54 -4.44 8.32
N LEU A 44 0.73 -4.59 8.71
CA LEU A 44 1.50 -3.50 9.33
C LEU A 44 1.74 -2.34 8.35
N GLY A 45 2.11 -2.66 7.10
CA GLY A 45 2.28 -1.66 6.03
C GLY A 45 0.98 -0.89 5.77
N SER A 46 -0.14 -1.59 5.60
CA SER A 46 -1.45 -0.96 5.43
C SER A 46 -1.83 -0.06 6.61
N ARG A 47 -1.51 -0.48 7.85
CA ARG A 47 -1.80 0.31 9.05
C ARG A 47 -0.98 1.60 9.09
N ARG A 48 0.32 1.54 8.78
CA ARG A 48 1.19 2.73 8.73
C ARG A 48 0.69 3.77 7.73
N VAL A 49 0.24 3.32 6.55
CA VAL A 49 -0.36 4.20 5.54
C VAL A 49 -1.65 4.81 6.07
N LYS A 50 -2.54 4.03 6.69
CA LYS A 50 -3.77 4.56 7.31
C LYS A 50 -3.51 5.59 8.40
N ASP A 51 -2.53 5.35 9.26
CA ASP A 51 -2.20 6.28 10.34
C ASP A 51 -1.60 7.57 9.75
N ARG A 52 -0.71 7.46 8.76
CA ARG A 52 -0.13 8.64 8.08
C ARG A 52 -1.16 9.43 7.28
N LEU A 53 -2.15 8.77 6.66
CA LEU A 53 -3.28 9.42 5.99
C LEU A 53 -4.12 10.31 6.92
N LYS A 54 -4.14 10.03 8.23
CA LYS A 54 -4.85 10.85 9.22
C LYS A 54 -4.05 12.09 9.60
N THR A 55 -2.74 11.95 9.73
CA THR A 55 -1.86 13.01 10.26
C THR A 55 -1.34 13.94 9.16
N ASP A 56 -1.06 13.41 7.96
CA ASP A 56 -0.41 14.13 6.88
C ASP A 56 -1.39 14.44 5.73
N LYS A 57 -1.75 15.73 5.62
CA LYS A 57 -2.67 16.22 4.59
C LYS A 57 -2.08 16.16 3.18
N ALA A 58 -0.77 16.37 3.03
CA ALA A 58 -0.10 16.31 1.73
C ALA A 58 -0.05 14.87 1.21
N PHE A 59 0.30 13.93 2.09
CA PHE A 59 0.26 12.51 1.80
C PHE A 59 -1.15 12.04 1.44
N LYS A 60 -2.18 12.52 2.15
CA LYS A 60 -3.58 12.24 1.82
C LYS A 60 -3.99 12.74 0.43
N LYS A 61 -3.52 13.92 0.01
CA LYS A 61 -3.79 14.45 -1.33
C LYS A 61 -3.15 13.56 -2.40
N LEU A 62 -1.90 13.14 -2.18
CA LEU A 62 -1.17 12.27 -3.10
C LEU A 62 -1.82 10.90 -3.26
N VAL A 63 -2.24 10.28 -2.15
CA VAL A 63 -2.97 9.00 -2.18
C VAL A 63 -4.31 9.16 -2.91
N ARG A 64 -5.07 10.23 -2.66
CA ARG A 64 -6.33 10.48 -3.38
C ARG A 64 -6.13 10.63 -4.88
N GLN A 65 -5.05 11.27 -5.31
CA GLN A 65 -4.75 11.42 -6.72
C GLN A 65 -4.44 10.07 -7.36
N LEU A 66 -3.59 9.25 -6.72
CA LEU A 66 -3.34 7.87 -7.16
C LEU A 66 -4.62 7.02 -7.19
N GLU A 67 -5.53 7.22 -6.24
CA GLU A 67 -6.83 6.53 -6.19
C GLU A 67 -7.75 6.93 -7.34
N SER A 68 -7.73 8.20 -7.76
CA SER A 68 -8.41 8.66 -8.98
C SER A 68 -7.81 8.00 -10.22
N ASP A 69 -6.49 8.04 -10.36
CA ASP A 69 -5.80 7.48 -11.54
C ASP A 69 -6.03 5.95 -11.69
N VAL A 70 -6.00 5.20 -10.58
CA VAL A 70 -6.27 3.74 -10.58
C VAL A 70 -7.73 3.42 -10.90
N ARG A 71 -8.66 4.31 -10.53
CA ARG A 71 -10.08 4.15 -10.87
C ARG A 71 -10.34 4.44 -12.33
N ASP A 72 -9.72 5.47 -12.88
CA ASP A 72 -9.84 5.84 -14.30
C ASP A 72 -9.18 4.80 -15.22
N PHE A 73 -8.18 4.06 -14.74
CA PHE A 73 -7.59 2.94 -15.49
C PHE A 73 -8.50 1.70 -15.58
N ASN A 74 -9.41 1.49 -14.61
CA ASN A 74 -10.32 0.34 -14.57
C ASN A 74 -11.68 0.60 -15.24
N ASN A 75 -11.86 1.76 -15.87
CA ASN A 75 -13.10 2.19 -16.53
C ASN A 75 -12.84 2.44 -18.02
#